data_AF-A0A925VWH7-F1
#
_entry.id   AF-A0A925VWH7-F1
#
_cell.length_a   1.000
_cell.length_b   1.000
_cell.length_c   1.000
_cell.angle_alpha   90.00
_cell.angle_beta   90.00
_cell.angle_gamma   90.00
#
_symmetry.space_group_name_H-M   'P 1'
#
loop_
_entity.id
_entity.type
_entity.pdbx_description
1 polymer ?
#
loop_
_entity_poly.entity_id
_entity_poly.type
_entity_poly.pdbx_seq_one_letter_code
_entity_poly.pdbx_strand_id
1 'polypeptide(L)'
;MQETSTASTPEQVLREVFGFDEFRPGQREVIDAVLAGKDCIALMPTGAGKSLTYQLPARLLEGTVLVISPLISLMKDQVDAVAGLGFKVTAINSTLSFDERRARMDAFRGGAYELVFLAPEALDGYLGDFVRDCPISLLVVDEA
;
A
#
# COMPACT_ATOMS: atom_id res chain seq x y z
N MET A 1 0.98 -15.79 30.54
CA MET A 1 1.13 -16.37 29.19
C MET A 1 1.24 -15.20 28.24
N GLN A 2 2.41 -14.99 27.65
CA GLN A 2 2.59 -14.01 26.58
C GLN A 2 2.07 -14.67 25.30
N GLU A 3 1.08 -14.04 24.65
CA GLU A 3 0.65 -14.43 23.31
C GLU A 3 1.77 -14.10 22.34
N THR A 4 2.47 -15.13 21.88
CA THR A 4 3.40 -15.04 20.77
C THR A 4 2.60 -14.61 19.54
N SER A 5 2.85 -13.41 19.00
CA SER A 5 2.30 -13.00 17.71
C SER A 5 2.75 -13.99 16.64
N THR A 6 1.89 -14.91 16.25
CA THR A 6 2.14 -15.76 15.09
C THR A 6 2.17 -14.85 13.88
N ALA A 7 3.34 -14.71 13.25
CA ALA A 7 3.47 -14.01 11.97
C ALA A 7 2.43 -14.60 11.00
N SER A 8 1.49 -13.77 10.54
CA SER A 8 0.45 -14.21 9.62
C SER A 8 1.07 -14.62 8.29
N THR A 9 0.68 -15.79 7.77
CA THR A 9 1.07 -16.23 6.42
C THR A 9 0.29 -15.46 5.35
N PRO A 10 0.81 -15.35 4.11
CA PRO A 10 0.05 -14.77 3.00
C PRO A 10 -1.33 -15.40 2.81
N GLU A 11 -1.45 -16.72 2.99
CA GLU A 11 -2.71 -17.46 2.86
C GLU A 11 -3.71 -17.10 3.95
N GLN A 12 -3.25 -16.91 5.19
CA GLN A 12 -4.10 -16.46 6.29
C GLN A 12 -4.63 -15.05 6.03
N VAL A 13 -3.76 -14.12 5.63
CA VAL A 13 -4.17 -12.75 5.28
C VAL A 13 -5.16 -12.76 4.10
N LEU A 14 -4.90 -13.56 3.07
CA LEU A 14 -5.77 -13.70 1.92
C LEU A 14 -7.20 -14.10 2.33
N ARG A 15 -7.33 -15.08 3.22
CA ARG A 15 -8.63 -15.57 3.67
C ARG A 15 -9.29 -14.60 4.66
N GLU A 16 -8.56 -14.17 5.69
CA GLU A 16 -9.14 -13.41 6.81
C GLU A 16 -9.44 -11.96 6.45
N VAL A 17 -8.62 -11.35 5.60
CA VAL A 17 -8.74 -9.93 5.24
C VAL A 17 -9.50 -9.77 3.93
N PHE A 18 -9.16 -10.57 2.92
CA PHE A 18 -9.71 -10.41 1.57
C PHE A 18 -10.85 -11.40 1.24
N GLY A 19 -11.07 -12.42 2.06
CA GLY A 19 -12.14 -13.40 1.86
C GLY A 19 -11.93 -14.33 0.67
N PHE A 20 -10.69 -14.49 0.19
CA PHE A 20 -10.37 -15.40 -0.91
C PHE A 20 -9.69 -16.67 -0.41
N ASP A 21 -9.99 -17.81 -1.05
CA ASP A 21 -9.39 -19.10 -0.68
C ASP A 21 -8.06 -19.38 -1.37
N GLU A 22 -7.87 -18.86 -2.58
CA GLU A 22 -6.70 -19.15 -3.43
C GLU A 22 -6.22 -17.90 -4.17
N PHE A 23 -4.91 -17.83 -4.40
CA PHE A 23 -4.31 -16.82 -5.26
C PHE A 23 -4.67 -17.07 -6.72
N ARG A 24 -4.92 -15.99 -7.46
CA ARG A 24 -4.98 -16.05 -8.92
C ARG A 24 -3.57 -16.23 -9.50
N PRO A 25 -3.45 -16.77 -10.72
CA PRO A 25 -2.15 -16.97 -11.37
C PRO A 25 -1.31 -15.68 -11.38
N GLY A 26 -0.03 -15.78 -11.00
CA GLY A 26 0.92 -14.67 -10.96
C GLY A 26 0.89 -13.83 -9.67
N GLN A 27 -0.18 -13.86 -8.87
CA GLN A 27 -0.25 -13.06 -7.64
C GLN A 27 0.77 -13.54 -6.61
N ARG A 28 0.87 -14.86 -6.42
CA ARG A 28 1.72 -15.46 -5.42
C ARG A 28 3.20 -15.16 -5.70
N GLU A 29 3.61 -15.28 -6.95
CA GLU A 29 4.98 -15.04 -7.38
C GLU A 29 5.42 -13.60 -7.11
N VAL A 30 4.53 -12.63 -7.34
CA VAL A 30 4.80 -11.21 -7.05
C VAL A 30 4.86 -10.97 -5.54
N ILE A 31 3.90 -11.51 -4.78
CA ILE A 31 3.86 -11.38 -3.32
C ILE A 31 5.12 -11.97 -2.69
N ASP A 32 5.52 -13.18 -3.10
CA ASP A 32 6.71 -13.84 -2.56
C ASP A 32 7.99 -13.07 -2.89
N ALA A 33 8.09 -12.48 -4.10
CA ALA A 33 9.22 -11.62 -4.46
C ALA A 33 9.29 -10.37 -3.58
N VAL A 34 8.15 -9.70 -3.38
CA VAL A 34 8.03 -8.51 -2.54
C VAL A 34 8.38 -8.81 -1.08
N LEU A 35 7.82 -9.88 -0.50
CA LEU A 35 8.10 -10.29 0.87
C LEU A 35 9.55 -10.77 1.07
N ALA A 36 10.21 -11.24 0.01
CA ALA A 36 11.63 -11.54 0.01
C ALA A 36 12.53 -10.31 -0.17
N GLY A 37 11.96 -9.09 -0.24
CA GLY A 37 12.69 -7.84 -0.44
C GLY A 37 13.31 -7.71 -1.83
N LYS A 38 12.71 -8.34 -2.85
CA LYS A 38 13.20 -8.30 -4.23
C LYS A 38 12.37 -7.32 -5.05
N ASP A 39 13.07 -6.51 -5.85
CA ASP A 39 12.44 -5.69 -6.89
C ASP A 39 11.76 -6.60 -7.93
N CYS A 40 10.59 -6.19 -8.41
CA CYS A 40 9.85 -6.93 -9.41
C CYS A 40 9.04 -6.00 -10.32
N ILE A 41 8.74 -6.48 -11.53
CA ILE A 41 7.78 -5.86 -12.45
C ILE A 41 6.66 -6.85 -12.67
N ALA A 42 5.45 -6.47 -12.26
CA ALA A 42 4.25 -7.29 -12.40
C ALA A 42 3.44 -6.87 -13.63
N LEU A 43 3.52 -7.66 -14.71
CA LEU A 43 2.70 -7.48 -15.91
C LEU A 43 1.45 -8.36 -15.80
N MET A 44 0.33 -7.76 -15.40
CA MET A 44 -0.93 -8.46 -15.14
C MET A 44 -2.07 -7.82 -15.94
N PRO A 45 -2.98 -8.59 -16.55
CA PRO A 45 -4.12 -8.04 -17.26
C PRO A 45 -5.09 -7.35 -16.28
N THR A 46 -5.86 -6.38 -16.79
CA THR A 46 -6.93 -5.73 -16.01
C THR A 46 -7.88 -6.77 -15.43
N GLY A 47 -8.27 -6.58 -14.17
CA GLY A 47 -9.14 -7.51 -13.46
C GLY A 47 -8.43 -8.76 -12.92
N ALA A 48 -7.12 -8.96 -13.16
CA ALA A 48 -6.36 -10.06 -12.55
C ALA A 48 -6.13 -9.90 -11.05
N GLY A 49 -6.54 -8.77 -10.45
CA GLY A 49 -6.36 -8.48 -9.04
C GLY A 49 -4.92 -8.06 -8.71
N LYS A 50 -4.31 -7.22 -9.55
CA LYS A 50 -2.95 -6.69 -9.32
C LYS A 50 -2.83 -5.97 -7.97
N SER A 51 -3.86 -5.28 -7.52
CA SER A 51 -3.81 -4.53 -6.26
C SER A 51 -3.51 -5.41 -5.04
N LEU A 52 -3.97 -6.66 -5.07
CA LEU A 52 -3.70 -7.64 -4.00
C LEU A 52 -2.19 -7.84 -3.79
N THR A 53 -1.37 -7.74 -4.85
CA THR A 53 0.05 -8.06 -4.79
C THR A 53 0.88 -7.05 -3.98
N TYR A 54 0.32 -5.87 -3.68
CA TYR A 54 0.92 -4.91 -2.75
C TYR A 54 0.06 -4.67 -1.50
N GLN A 55 -1.27 -4.84 -1.57
CA GLN A 55 -2.15 -4.70 -0.41
C GLN A 55 -1.92 -5.81 0.62
N LEU A 56 -1.66 -7.04 0.18
CA LEU A 56 -1.38 -8.14 1.10
C LEU A 56 -0.02 -7.93 1.81
N PRO A 57 1.08 -7.60 1.11
CA PRO A 57 2.31 -7.18 1.79
C PRO A 57 2.12 -6.01 2.75
N ALA A 58 1.23 -5.06 2.46
CA ALA A 58 0.94 -3.94 3.38
C ALA A 58 0.42 -4.38 4.75
N ARG A 59 -0.19 -5.56 4.84
CA ARG A 59 -0.63 -6.15 6.12
C ARG A 59 0.46 -6.92 6.85
N LEU A 60 1.49 -7.36 6.13
CA LEU A 60 2.52 -8.27 6.64
C LEU A 60 3.85 -7.56 6.97
N LEU A 61 4.18 -6.51 6.24
CA LEU A 61 5.43 -5.77 6.39
C LEU A 61 5.34 -4.77 7.55
N GLU A 62 6.43 -4.64 8.30
CA GLU A 62 6.59 -3.55 9.25
C GLU A 62 6.89 -2.25 8.50
N GLY A 63 5.97 -1.28 8.55
CA GLY A 63 6.06 0.00 7.88
C GLY A 63 4.90 0.24 6.92
N THR A 64 5.06 1.23 6.04
CA THR A 64 4.02 1.66 5.11
C THR A 64 4.37 1.22 3.68
N VAL A 65 3.38 0.68 2.99
CA VAL A 65 3.42 0.52 1.54
C VAL A 65 3.00 1.82 0.88
N LEU A 66 3.93 2.47 0.18
CA LEU A 66 3.69 3.70 -0.56
C LEU A 66 3.35 3.37 -2.02
N VAL A 67 2.13 3.66 -2.43
CA VAL A 67 1.67 3.50 -3.82
C VAL A 67 1.66 4.85 -4.52
N ILE A 68 2.56 5.02 -5.47
CA ILE A 68 2.57 6.16 -6.38
C ILE A 68 1.58 5.86 -7.51
N SER A 69 0.53 6.68 -7.63
CA SER A 69 -0.49 6.54 -8.67
C SER A 69 -0.77 7.89 -9.34
N PRO A 70 -0.82 7.95 -10.69
CA PRO A 70 -1.08 9.20 -11.40
C PRO A 70 -2.57 9.60 -11.41
N LEU A 71 -3.49 8.68 -11.09
CA LEU A 71 -4.93 8.91 -11.27
C LEU A 71 -5.62 9.29 -9.95
N ILE A 72 -5.62 10.57 -9.60
CA ILE A 72 -6.36 11.11 -8.44
C ILE A 72 -7.83 10.66 -8.44
N SER A 73 -8.47 10.62 -9.61
CA SER A 73 -9.87 10.24 -9.76
C SER A 73 -10.18 8.83 -9.24
N LEU A 74 -9.19 7.94 -9.22
CA LEU A 74 -9.34 6.56 -8.76
C LEU A 74 -8.90 6.37 -7.30
N MET A 75 -8.07 7.28 -6.77
CA MET A 75 -7.51 7.15 -5.42
C MET A 75 -8.59 7.08 -4.34
N LYS A 76 -9.68 7.83 -4.47
CA LYS A 76 -10.76 7.82 -3.46
C LYS A 76 -11.39 6.44 -3.36
N ASP A 77 -11.79 5.86 -4.49
CA ASP A 77 -12.42 4.54 -4.52
C ASP A 77 -11.45 3.45 -4.03
N GLN A 78 -10.15 3.58 -4.35
CA GLN A 78 -9.12 2.68 -3.84
C GLN A 78 -8.93 2.79 -2.32
N VAL A 79 -8.87 4.01 -1.78
CA VAL A 79 -8.78 4.25 -0.33
C VAL A 79 -10.03 3.69 0.37
N ASP A 80 -11.22 3.98 -0.14
CA ASP A 80 -12.48 3.51 0.46
C ASP A 80 -12.56 1.98 0.45
N ALA A 81 -12.17 1.33 -0.66
CA ALA A 81 -12.13 -0.13 -0.76
C ALA A 81 -11.12 -0.75 0.23
N VAL A 82 -9.92 -0.19 0.35
CA VAL A 82 -8.87 -0.69 1.25
C VAL A 82 -9.22 -0.40 2.71
N ALA A 83 -9.79 0.76 3.01
CA ALA A 83 -10.27 1.10 4.35
C ALA A 83 -11.41 0.15 4.79
N GLY A 84 -12.28 -0.25 3.87
CA GLY A 84 -13.33 -1.26 4.12
C GLY A 84 -12.79 -2.64 4.54
N LEU A 85 -11.53 -2.95 4.22
CA LEU A 85 -10.82 -4.16 4.66
C LEU A 85 -10.04 -3.96 5.98
N GLY A 86 -10.29 -2.84 6.67
CA GLY A 86 -9.72 -2.53 7.98
C GLY A 86 -8.29 -2.00 7.98
N PHE A 87 -7.73 -1.63 6.82
CA PHE A 87 -6.40 -1.02 6.74
C PHE A 87 -6.41 0.42 7.26
N LYS A 88 -5.32 0.81 7.91
CA LYS A 88 -4.98 2.22 8.10
C LYS A 88 -4.43 2.78 6.78
N VAL A 89 -5.30 3.41 5.99
CA VAL A 89 -4.97 3.89 4.65
C VAL A 89 -5.33 5.36 4.47
N THR A 90 -4.58 6.07 3.62
CA THR A 90 -4.92 7.44 3.21
C THR A 90 -4.48 7.71 1.78
N ALA A 91 -5.00 8.80 1.20
CA ALA A 91 -4.51 9.41 -0.02
C ALA A 91 -3.87 10.76 0.29
N ILE A 92 -2.77 11.09 -0.38
CA ILE A 92 -2.12 12.40 -0.37
C ILE A 92 -2.05 12.88 -1.81
N ASN A 93 -2.77 13.96 -2.12
CA ASN A 93 -2.84 14.53 -3.46
C ASN A 93 -3.11 16.05 -3.41
N SER A 94 -3.16 16.68 -4.58
CA SER A 94 -3.32 18.13 -4.74
C SER A 94 -4.74 18.65 -4.50
N THR A 95 -5.76 17.78 -4.39
CA THR A 95 -7.15 18.19 -4.16
C THR A 95 -7.46 18.43 -2.68
N LEU A 96 -6.59 17.96 -1.78
CA LEU A 96 -6.66 18.23 -0.35
C LEU A 96 -6.34 19.70 -0.05
N SER A 97 -6.99 20.26 0.96
CA SER A 97 -6.57 21.53 1.52
C SER A 97 -5.14 21.43 2.09
N PHE A 98 -4.47 22.58 2.23
CA PHE A 98 -3.11 22.63 2.77
C PHE A 98 -3.00 21.97 4.15
N ASP A 99 -3.95 22.27 5.05
CA ASP A 99 -3.94 21.76 6.42
C ASP A 99 -4.19 20.25 6.46
N GLU A 100 -5.13 19.73 5.65
CA GLU A 100 -5.38 18.28 5.55
C GLU A 100 -4.18 17.54 4.98
N ARG A 101 -3.55 18.09 3.93
CA ARG A 101 -2.36 17.50 3.33
C ARG A 101 -1.23 17.43 4.34
N ARG A 102 -0.97 18.54 5.05
CA ARG A 102 0.05 18.60 6.10
C ARG A 102 -0.21 17.60 7.22
N ALA A 103 -1.44 17.53 7.73
CA ALA A 103 -1.80 16.59 8.79
C ALA A 103 -1.58 15.13 8.38
N ARG A 104 -1.96 14.76 7.15
CA ARG A 104 -1.74 13.40 6.61
C ARG A 104 -0.26 13.10 6.40
N MET A 105 0.52 14.07 5.93
CA MET A 105 1.98 13.92 5.78
C MET A 105 2.68 13.72 7.13
N ASP A 106 2.27 14.47 8.16
CA ASP A 106 2.83 14.33 9.51
C ASP A 106 2.44 12.97 10.14
N ALA A 107 1.20 12.52 9.94
CA ALA A 107 0.76 11.20 10.37
C ALA A 107 1.50 10.07 9.63
N PHE A 108 1.80 10.25 8.33
CA PHE A 108 2.59 9.30 7.56
C PHE A 108 4.03 9.20 8.09
N ARG A 109 4.71 10.33 8.34
CA ARG A 109 6.02 10.34 9.00
C ARG A 109 6.00 9.64 10.37
N GLY A 110 4.89 9.78 11.10
CA GLY A 110 4.66 9.10 12.37
C GLY A 110 4.34 7.60 12.29
N GLY A 111 4.27 7.01 11.09
CA GLY A 111 3.94 5.59 10.90
C GLY A 111 2.48 5.24 11.15
N ALA A 112 1.56 6.20 10.97
CA ALA A 112 0.14 5.99 11.26
C ALA A 112 -0.58 5.09 10.23
N TYR A 113 0.02 4.80 9.08
CA TYR A 113 -0.62 4.12 7.95
C TYR A 113 0.13 2.84 7.54
N GLU A 114 -0.64 1.81 7.21
CA GLU A 114 -0.15 0.60 6.54
C GLU A 114 0.01 0.84 5.04
N LEU A 115 -0.85 1.68 4.45
CA LEU A 115 -0.84 1.96 3.01
C LEU A 115 -1.10 3.44 2.73
N VAL A 116 -0.32 4.04 1.85
CA VAL A 116 -0.49 5.43 1.42
C VAL A 116 -0.54 5.48 -0.10
N PHE A 117 -1.63 6.00 -0.65
CA PHE A 117 -1.68 6.40 -2.05
C PHE A 117 -1.18 7.84 -2.18
N LEU A 118 -0.22 8.08 -3.07
CA LEU A 118 0.40 9.39 -3.27
C LEU A 118 0.39 9.76 -4.74
N ALA A 119 -0.16 10.94 -5.04
CA ALA A 119 -0.03 11.55 -6.35
C ALA A 119 1.31 12.32 -6.42
N PRO A 120 2.18 12.10 -7.42
CA PRO A 120 3.53 12.69 -7.48
C PRO A 120 3.54 14.22 -7.36
N GLU A 121 2.57 14.90 -7.95
CA GLU A 121 2.41 16.35 -7.93
C GLU A 121 2.12 16.92 -6.54
N ALA A 122 1.68 16.09 -5.59
CA ALA A 122 1.38 16.52 -4.22
C ALA A 122 2.61 17.01 -3.45
N LEU A 123 3.81 16.66 -3.94
CA LEU A 123 5.08 16.95 -3.26
C LEU A 123 5.93 18.00 -3.96
N ASP A 124 5.44 18.66 -5.02
CA ASP A 124 6.09 19.83 -5.67
C ASP A 124 7.60 19.64 -5.95
N GLY A 125 8.04 18.42 -6.31
CA GLY A 125 9.44 18.09 -6.58
C GLY A 125 10.28 17.66 -5.38
N TYR A 126 9.71 17.60 -4.18
CA TYR A 126 10.38 17.19 -2.92
C TYR A 126 10.12 15.73 -2.52
N LEU A 127 9.66 14.90 -3.46
CA LEU A 127 9.34 13.49 -3.20
C LEU A 127 10.49 12.76 -2.50
N GLY A 128 11.72 12.88 -3.03
CA GLY A 128 12.89 12.15 -2.54
C GLY A 128 13.30 12.50 -1.11
N ASP A 129 13.14 13.75 -0.68
CA ASP A 129 13.46 14.16 0.69
C ASP A 129 12.35 13.74 1.64
N PHE A 130 11.08 13.84 1.22
CA PHE A 130 9.96 13.41 2.04
C PHE A 130 9.97 11.90 2.32
N VAL A 131 10.24 11.06 1.31
CA VAL A 131 10.23 9.60 1.52
C VAL A 131 11.36 9.10 2.42
N ARG A 132 12.47 9.84 2.55
CA ARG A 132 13.60 9.46 3.42
C ARG A 132 13.25 9.44 4.91
N ASP A 133 12.32 10.29 5.33
CA ASP A 133 11.91 10.42 6.73
C ASP A 133 10.67 9.59 7.08
N CYS A 134 10.14 8.81 6.12
CA CYS A 134 8.95 8.00 6.30
C CYS A 134 9.31 6.51 6.49
N PRO A 135 8.53 5.76 7.30
CA PRO A 135 8.78 4.35 7.55
C PRO A 135 8.27 3.47 6.39
N ILE A 136 8.86 3.62 5.20
CA ILE A 136 8.40 2.92 3.98
C ILE A 136 9.01 1.51 3.92
N SER A 137 8.15 0.49 3.80
CA SER A 137 8.55 -0.90 3.65
C SER A 137 8.50 -1.39 2.21
N LEU A 138 7.71 -0.74 1.36
CA LEU A 138 7.59 -1.03 -0.06
C LEU A 138 7.18 0.23 -0.82
N LEU A 139 7.84 0.48 -1.96
CA LEU A 139 7.42 1.48 -2.93
C LEU A 139 6.79 0.77 -4.13
N VAL A 140 5.59 1.17 -4.49
CA VAL A 140 4.83 0.64 -5.64
C VAL A 140 4.57 1.78 -6.61
N VAL A 141 4.76 1.55 -7.90
CA VAL A 141 4.33 2.45 -8.96
C VAL A 141 3.17 1.76 -9.69
N ASP A 142 1.96 2.29 -9.53
CA ASP A 142 0.77 1.78 -10.21
C ASP A 142 0.49 2.59 -11.48
N GLU A 143 0.06 1.91 -12.55
CA GLU A 143 -0.04 2.46 -13.91
C GLU A 143 1.27 3.02 -14.50
N ALA A 144 2.35 2.24 -14.37
CA ALA A 144 3.62 2.44 -15.09
C ALA A 144 3.52 2.08 -16.59
#